data_AF-A0A967FD30-F1
#
_entry.id   AF-A0A967FD30-F1
#
_cell.length_a   1.000
_cell.length_b   1.000
_cell.length_c   1.000
_cell.angle_alpha   90.00
_cell.angle_beta   90.00
_cell.angle_gamma   90.00
#
_symmetry.space_group_name_H-M   'P 1'
#
loop_
_entity.id
_entity.type
_entity.pdbx_description
1 polymer ?
#
loop_
_entity_poly.entity_id
_entity_poly.type
_entity_poly.pdbx_seq_one_letter_code
_entity_poly.pdbx_strand_id
1 'polypeptide(L)'
;TAAYSPIPYLVIGALAMGMQVLAGHIEITLHVLLISAFYALGRLFVLWREQKTMRPALRLTAWLTIMMLLGLGLGAIQLIPFYEIGRANFREGAVSFAEVRSWALPYRRIISFFIPNFFGSPAHHGFFDLVSRQWQPLGLNAHGQINPLCPNCTHWDIKNAVEAGAYTSILALTLAGYAIVAAVGQTNMTQHVRRLIYTFAVLMIISLLFIFGTPAYAILFYGVPFMNQLHTPFRWIYAFTLSIAVLAGLGLAHLSRNKISQIFTLLLLIGGVAGLVGAIAIFFWPGPFIPLSQFVFDRSGLAQNAFADGQQFLSYQWPNMFKFFLFVFLAGLLFWLVRRLPRHIWPSLAVVIVALDLLIANADFNPATDPGPLDFTPPAVAWLKAQQASDPYFRITSFEGENNKIFDANTPMDERIFDVRGYDSVIAKQYLDFMQLIQTNGDWLHNRIGPVYDTWAGALDSALLDLLG
;
A
#
# COMPACT_ATOMS: atom_id res chain seq x y z
N THR A 1 44.95 -8.31 -10.04
CA THR A 1 43.49 -8.28 -9.79
C THR A 1 43.28 -7.72 -8.39
N ALA A 2 42.47 -6.68 -8.21
CA ALA A 2 42.21 -6.14 -6.87
C ALA A 2 41.59 -7.24 -5.99
N ALA A 3 42.08 -7.37 -4.75
CA ALA A 3 41.51 -8.32 -3.80
C ALA A 3 40.05 -7.94 -3.51
N TYR A 4 39.14 -8.92 -3.54
CA TYR A 4 37.74 -8.70 -3.19
C TYR A 4 37.64 -8.21 -1.74
N SER A 5 37.10 -7.00 -1.55
CA SER A 5 36.82 -6.42 -0.23
C SER A 5 35.30 -6.37 0.00
N PRO A 6 34.77 -6.95 1.09
CA PRO A 6 33.35 -6.85 1.43
C PRO A 6 32.99 -5.47 1.99
N ILE A 7 33.98 -4.65 2.36
CA ILE A 7 33.80 -3.39 3.09
C ILE A 7 32.87 -2.41 2.35
N PRO A 8 32.99 -2.15 1.04
CA PRO A 8 32.09 -1.23 0.35
C PRO A 8 30.62 -1.66 0.43
N TYR A 9 30.35 -2.97 0.32
CA TYR A 9 29.00 -3.51 0.40
C TYR A 9 28.43 -3.40 1.83
N LEU A 10 29.27 -3.62 2.85
CA LEU A 10 28.88 -3.43 4.25
C LEU A 10 28.49 -1.99 4.52
N VAL A 11 29.30 -1.03 4.07
CA VAL A 11 29.05 0.40 4.28
C VAL A 11 27.75 0.82 3.59
N ILE A 12 27.59 0.47 2.30
CA ILE A 12 26.38 0.83 1.55
C ILE A 12 25.14 0.18 2.16
N GLY A 13 25.20 -1.11 2.53
CA GLY A 13 24.08 -1.81 3.12
C GLY A 13 23.73 -1.31 4.53
N ALA A 14 24.73 -0.99 5.35
CA ALA A 14 24.52 -0.40 6.67
C ALA A 14 23.90 1.00 6.56
N LEU A 15 24.38 1.85 5.64
CA LEU A 15 23.80 3.17 5.40
C LEU A 15 22.36 3.07 4.89
N ALA A 16 22.09 2.17 3.94
CA ALA A 16 20.73 1.93 3.45
C ALA A 16 19.77 1.51 4.56
N MET A 17 20.20 0.58 5.43
CA MET A 17 19.42 0.14 6.58
C MET A 17 19.26 1.27 7.61
N GLY A 18 20.32 2.02 7.92
CA GLY A 18 20.26 3.15 8.85
C GLY A 18 19.32 4.25 8.38
N MET A 19 19.40 4.64 7.10
CA MET A 19 18.47 5.61 6.51
C MET A 19 17.02 5.12 6.55
N GLN A 20 16.80 3.83 6.26
CA GLN A 20 15.46 3.25 6.32
C GLN A 20 14.90 3.27 7.76
N VAL A 21 15.72 2.97 8.77
CA VAL A 21 15.31 3.06 10.17
C VAL A 21 14.97 4.49 10.57
N LEU A 22 15.81 5.46 10.18
CA LEU A 22 15.63 6.88 10.48
C LEU A 22 14.40 7.51 9.79
N ALA A 23 13.80 6.83 8.81
CA ALA A 23 12.50 7.21 8.26
C ALA A 23 11.34 7.02 9.26
N GLY A 24 11.56 6.29 10.36
CA GLY A 24 10.70 6.28 11.53
C GLY A 24 9.49 5.35 11.52
N HIS A 25 9.32 4.53 10.48
CA HIS A 25 8.22 3.55 10.42
C HIS A 25 8.70 2.13 10.75
N ILE A 26 8.65 1.76 12.04
CA ILE A 26 9.19 0.47 12.53
C ILE A 26 8.63 -0.75 11.77
N GLU A 27 7.37 -0.70 11.36
CA GLU A 27 6.76 -1.81 10.63
C GLU A 27 7.45 -2.01 9.28
N ILE A 28 7.83 -0.94 8.57
CA ILE A 28 8.59 -1.06 7.33
C ILE A 28 9.97 -1.64 7.63
N THR A 29 10.59 -1.23 8.74
CA THR A 29 11.88 -1.80 9.18
C THR A 29 11.78 -3.31 9.38
N LEU A 30 10.73 -3.79 10.04
CA LEU A 30 10.49 -5.22 10.23
C LEU A 30 10.26 -5.93 8.88
N HIS A 31 9.48 -5.35 7.96
CA HIS A 31 9.31 -5.91 6.62
C HIS A 31 10.65 -6.00 5.86
N VAL A 32 11.47 -4.94 5.88
CA VAL A 32 12.78 -4.90 5.24
C VAL A 32 13.71 -5.96 5.80
N LEU A 33 13.76 -6.12 7.13
CA LEU A 33 14.55 -7.15 7.80
C LEU A 33 14.07 -8.56 7.43
N LEU A 34 12.75 -8.82 7.46
CA LEU A 34 12.18 -10.13 7.14
C LEU A 34 12.41 -10.52 5.68
N ILE A 35 12.20 -9.59 4.74
CA ILE A 35 12.42 -9.81 3.30
C ILE A 35 13.91 -10.03 3.02
N SER A 36 14.78 -9.21 3.63
CA SER A 36 16.24 -9.35 3.49
C SER A 36 16.74 -10.66 4.09
N ALA A 37 16.23 -11.06 5.25
CA ALA A 37 16.53 -12.33 5.88
C ALA A 37 16.06 -13.52 5.02
N PHE A 38 14.83 -13.48 4.50
CA PHE A 38 14.33 -14.51 3.58
C PHE A 38 15.26 -14.68 2.36
N TYR A 39 15.63 -13.57 1.72
CA TYR A 39 16.52 -13.60 0.56
C TYR A 39 17.92 -14.11 0.94
N ALA A 40 18.51 -13.58 2.02
CA ALA A 40 19.83 -13.96 2.50
C ALA A 40 19.89 -15.45 2.86
N LEU A 41 18.92 -15.96 3.63
CA LEU A 41 18.85 -17.36 4.02
C LEU A 41 18.73 -18.28 2.81
N GLY A 42 17.90 -17.93 1.83
CA GLY A 42 17.80 -18.68 0.57
C GLY A 42 19.13 -18.73 -0.19
N ARG A 43 19.84 -17.60 -0.28
CA ARG A 43 21.15 -17.51 -0.95
C ARG A 43 22.26 -18.23 -0.19
N LEU A 44 22.26 -18.16 1.14
CA LEU A 44 23.21 -18.86 2.01
C LEU A 44 23.01 -20.38 1.95
N PHE A 45 21.76 -20.85 1.95
CA PHE A 45 21.44 -22.26 1.77
C PHE A 45 21.96 -22.80 0.44
N VAL A 46 21.73 -22.04 -0.65
CA VAL A 46 22.26 -22.39 -1.98
C VAL A 46 23.79 -22.43 -1.97
N LEU A 47 24.45 -21.42 -1.39
CA LEU A 47 25.91 -21.36 -1.28
C LEU A 47 26.47 -22.58 -0.51
N TRP A 48 25.85 -22.93 0.62
CA TRP A 48 26.23 -24.10 1.40
C TRP A 48 26.11 -25.39 0.58
N ARG A 49 25.00 -25.57 -0.15
CA ARG A 49 24.77 -26.75 -0.99
C ARG A 49 25.79 -26.86 -2.13
N GLU A 50 26.18 -25.75 -2.74
CA GLU A 50 27.15 -25.74 -3.85
C GLU A 50 28.58 -25.98 -3.39
N GLN A 51 28.99 -25.32 -2.31
CA GLN A 51 30.35 -25.41 -1.79
C GLN A 51 30.58 -26.69 -0.98
N LYS A 52 29.50 -27.40 -0.58
CA LYS A 52 29.52 -28.58 0.30
C LYS A 52 30.25 -28.33 1.63
N THR A 53 30.42 -27.07 2.01
CA THR A 53 31.05 -26.64 3.27
C THR A 53 30.31 -25.45 3.85
N MET A 54 30.22 -25.39 5.18
CA MET A 54 29.55 -24.29 5.89
C MET A 54 30.42 -23.04 5.99
N ARG A 55 31.74 -23.14 5.85
CA ARG A 55 32.66 -22.02 6.12
C ARG A 55 32.35 -20.75 5.31
N PRO A 56 32.13 -20.80 3.98
CA PRO A 56 31.81 -19.61 3.20
C PRO A 56 30.45 -19.01 3.59
N ALA A 57 29.46 -19.86 3.85
CA ALA A 57 28.13 -19.44 4.29
C ALA A 57 28.20 -18.73 5.65
N LEU A 58 28.86 -19.34 6.65
CA LEU A 58 29.04 -18.74 7.97
C LEU A 58 29.80 -17.41 7.92
N ARG A 59 30.86 -17.33 7.11
CA ARG A 59 31.61 -16.07 6.92
C ARG A 59 30.73 -14.97 6.33
N LEU A 60 29.91 -15.31 5.32
CA LEU A 60 28.99 -14.35 4.72
C LEU A 60 27.87 -13.96 5.67
N THR A 61 27.33 -14.92 6.45
CA THR A 61 26.38 -14.63 7.53
C THR A 61 26.97 -13.63 8.52
N ALA A 62 28.22 -13.82 8.96
CA ALA A 62 28.87 -12.87 9.87
C ALA A 62 28.94 -11.45 9.28
N TRP A 63 29.32 -11.32 8.00
CA TRP A 63 29.34 -10.02 7.32
C TRP A 63 27.94 -9.40 7.21
N LEU A 64 26.92 -10.18 6.81
CA LEU A 64 25.55 -9.69 6.72
C LEU A 64 25.01 -9.26 8.09
N THR A 65 25.33 -10.00 9.15
CA THR A 65 24.97 -9.63 10.53
C THR A 65 25.65 -8.33 10.93
N ILE A 66 26.94 -8.16 10.67
CA ILE A 66 27.66 -6.90 10.93
C ILE A 66 27.00 -5.74 10.17
N MET A 67 26.65 -5.93 8.91
CA MET A 67 25.95 -4.93 8.09
C MET A 67 24.64 -4.48 8.73
N MET A 68 23.81 -5.44 9.16
CA MET A 68 22.52 -5.15 9.80
C MET A 68 22.71 -4.47 11.15
N LEU A 69 23.66 -4.93 11.97
CA LEU A 69 23.95 -4.32 13.27
C LEU A 69 24.47 -2.90 13.15
N LEU A 70 25.36 -2.63 12.20
CA LEU A 70 25.83 -1.26 11.92
C LEU A 70 24.67 -0.38 11.45
N GLY A 71 23.83 -0.86 10.54
CA GLY A 71 22.68 -0.11 10.07
C GLY A 71 21.64 0.19 11.16
N LEU A 72 21.29 -0.80 11.96
CA LEU A 72 20.42 -0.61 13.14
C LEU A 72 21.09 0.33 14.16
N GLY A 73 22.41 0.24 14.33
CA GLY A 73 23.20 1.11 15.19
C GLY A 73 23.15 2.58 14.76
N LEU A 74 23.18 2.85 13.46
CA LEU A 74 23.01 4.22 12.93
C LEU A 74 21.63 4.81 13.25
N GLY A 75 20.59 3.96 13.30
CA GLY A 75 19.24 4.34 13.69
C GLY A 75 18.93 4.17 15.19
N ALA A 76 19.93 3.86 16.03
CA ALA A 76 19.72 3.55 17.44
C ALA A 76 19.10 4.71 18.23
N ILE A 77 19.38 5.95 17.84
CA ILE A 77 18.81 7.16 18.45
C ILE A 77 17.28 7.18 18.38
N GLN A 78 16.67 6.49 17.41
CA GLN A 78 15.22 6.34 17.28
C GLN A 78 14.74 4.97 17.76
N LEU A 79 15.48 3.89 17.47
CA LEU A 79 15.08 2.53 17.83
C LEU A 79 15.07 2.28 19.33
N ILE A 80 16.03 2.84 20.08
CA ILE A 80 16.11 2.61 21.53
C ILE A 80 14.92 3.27 22.24
N PRO A 81 14.62 4.57 22.04
CA PRO A 81 13.41 5.18 22.64
C PRO A 81 12.12 4.49 22.17
N PHE A 82 12.04 4.12 20.89
CA PHE A 82 10.90 3.37 20.37
C PHE A 82 10.71 2.05 21.13
N TYR A 83 11.78 1.30 21.36
CA TYR A 83 11.73 0.02 22.07
C TYR A 83 11.30 0.19 23.55
N GLU A 84 11.76 1.25 24.21
CA GLU A 84 11.37 1.58 25.58
C GLU A 84 9.86 1.86 25.68
N ILE A 85 9.33 2.72 24.80
CA ILE A 85 7.90 3.07 24.80
C ILE A 85 7.05 1.90 24.27
N GLY A 86 7.55 1.16 23.28
CA GLY A 86 6.86 0.02 22.67
C GLY A 86 6.52 -1.11 23.65
N ARG A 87 7.32 -1.28 24.70
CA ARG A 87 7.05 -2.21 25.82
C ARG A 87 5.96 -1.74 26.77
N ALA A 88 5.67 -0.44 26.78
CA ALA A 88 4.62 0.18 27.57
C ALA A 88 3.44 0.61 26.68
N ASN A 89 3.36 0.11 25.44
CA ASN A 89 2.35 0.50 24.48
C ASN A 89 1.00 -0.16 24.78
N PHE A 90 -0.10 0.55 24.55
CA PHE A 90 -1.45 0.02 24.79
C PHE A 90 -1.82 -1.16 23.87
N ARG A 91 -1.16 -1.29 22.70
CA ARG A 91 -1.51 -2.29 21.68
C ARG A 91 -1.13 -3.73 22.04
N GLU A 92 -0.23 -3.93 23.00
CA GLU A 92 0.21 -5.27 23.34
C GLU A 92 -0.95 -6.10 23.94
N GLY A 93 -1.33 -7.17 23.25
CA GLY A 93 -2.45 -8.03 23.66
C GLY A 93 -3.84 -7.42 23.45
N ALA A 94 -3.94 -6.25 22.80
CA ALA A 94 -5.20 -5.53 22.65
C ALA A 94 -6.20 -6.21 21.70
N VAL A 95 -5.72 -7.03 20.76
CA VAL A 95 -6.54 -7.60 19.68
C VAL A 95 -6.17 -9.06 19.43
N SER A 96 -7.16 -9.86 19.04
CA SER A 96 -6.99 -11.26 18.69
C SER A 96 -6.45 -11.46 17.28
N PHE A 97 -5.88 -12.64 17.01
CA PHE A 97 -5.46 -13.02 15.65
C PHE A 97 -6.62 -13.00 14.64
N ALA A 98 -7.84 -13.35 15.08
CA ALA A 98 -9.03 -13.31 14.23
C ALA A 98 -9.37 -11.88 13.80
N GLU A 99 -9.25 -10.91 14.72
CA GLU A 99 -9.43 -9.49 14.42
C GLU A 99 -8.37 -9.00 13.45
N VAL A 100 -7.08 -9.32 13.67
CA VAL A 100 -6.01 -8.92 12.73
C VAL A 100 -6.25 -9.45 11.33
N ARG A 101 -6.70 -10.70 11.21
CA ARG A 101 -7.08 -11.29 9.91
C ARG A 101 -8.28 -10.59 9.27
N SER A 102 -9.23 -10.08 10.06
CA SER A 102 -10.37 -9.34 9.52
C SER A 102 -9.98 -8.03 8.83
N TRP A 103 -8.83 -7.46 9.19
CA TRP A 103 -8.28 -6.24 8.59
C TRP A 103 -7.40 -6.48 7.36
N ALA A 104 -7.26 -7.73 6.90
CA ALA A 104 -6.59 -8.05 5.65
C ALA A 104 -7.35 -7.56 4.41
N LEU A 105 -6.75 -7.69 3.22
CA LEU A 105 -7.49 -7.42 1.99
C LEU A 105 -8.61 -8.45 1.82
N PRO A 106 -9.84 -8.03 1.53
CA PRO A 106 -10.90 -8.97 1.16
C PRO A 106 -10.62 -9.59 -0.21
N TYR A 107 -10.95 -10.87 -0.43
CA TYR A 107 -10.64 -11.58 -1.69
C TYR A 107 -11.15 -10.89 -2.96
N ARG A 108 -12.25 -10.12 -2.89
CA ARG A 108 -12.75 -9.30 -4.01
C ARG A 108 -11.71 -8.30 -4.54
N ARG A 109 -10.75 -7.87 -3.70
CA ARG A 109 -9.63 -6.99 -4.07
C ARG A 109 -8.61 -7.63 -5.00
N ILE A 110 -8.68 -8.93 -5.31
CA ILE A 110 -7.83 -9.52 -6.37
C ILE A 110 -7.96 -8.71 -7.67
N ILE A 111 -9.15 -8.18 -7.98
CA ILE A 111 -9.38 -7.36 -9.17
C ILE A 111 -8.52 -6.07 -9.17
N SER A 112 -8.23 -5.46 -8.01
CA SER A 112 -7.44 -4.23 -7.95
C SER A 112 -5.94 -4.43 -8.22
N PHE A 113 -5.47 -5.67 -8.31
CA PHE A 113 -4.12 -5.98 -8.81
C PHE A 113 -4.02 -5.80 -10.33
N PHE A 114 -5.16 -5.76 -11.03
CA PHE A 114 -5.23 -5.61 -12.49
C PHE A 114 -5.93 -4.31 -12.91
N ILE A 115 -6.93 -3.87 -12.16
CA ILE A 115 -7.74 -2.68 -12.45
C ILE A 115 -7.76 -1.80 -11.20
N PRO A 116 -6.85 -0.82 -11.07
CA PRO A 116 -6.60 -0.10 -9.81
C PRO A 116 -7.85 0.58 -9.25
N ASN A 117 -8.62 1.25 -10.10
CA ASN A 117 -9.79 2.05 -9.71
C ASN A 117 -11.13 1.29 -9.81
N PHE A 118 -11.10 -0.04 -9.88
CA PHE A 118 -12.32 -0.86 -9.94
C PHE A 118 -13.28 -0.55 -8.78
N PHE A 119 -12.75 -0.45 -7.56
CA PHE A 119 -13.50 -0.15 -6.34
C PHE A 119 -13.70 1.36 -6.05
N GLY A 120 -13.59 2.19 -7.09
CA GLY A 120 -13.66 3.63 -6.94
C GLY A 120 -12.35 4.26 -6.47
N SER A 121 -12.34 5.59 -6.43
CA SER A 121 -11.27 6.39 -5.84
C SER A 121 -11.86 7.47 -4.94
N PRO A 122 -11.25 7.76 -3.77
CA PRO A 122 -11.63 8.90 -2.94
C PRO A 122 -11.41 10.25 -3.62
N ALA A 123 -10.57 10.30 -4.67
CA ALA A 123 -10.29 11.51 -5.43
C ALA A 123 -11.27 11.76 -6.59
N HIS A 124 -12.15 10.81 -6.93
CA HIS A 124 -13.11 10.98 -8.03
C HIS A 124 -14.47 11.40 -7.47
N HIS A 125 -14.90 12.61 -7.84
CA HIS A 125 -16.16 13.23 -7.41
C HIS A 125 -17.24 13.29 -8.51
N GLY A 126 -16.97 12.67 -9.66
CA GLY A 126 -17.86 12.64 -10.81
C GLY A 126 -17.46 11.56 -11.80
N PHE A 127 -18.24 11.43 -12.87
CA PHE A 127 -18.05 10.42 -13.91
C PHE A 127 -18.49 10.96 -15.27
N PHE A 128 -17.94 10.40 -16.35
CA PHE A 128 -18.39 10.69 -17.70
C PHE A 128 -19.53 9.74 -18.06
N ASP A 129 -20.75 10.25 -18.16
CA ASP A 129 -21.93 9.44 -18.51
C ASP A 129 -21.91 9.05 -19.99
N LEU A 130 -21.90 7.75 -20.25
CA LEU A 130 -21.83 7.22 -21.61
C LEU A 130 -23.10 7.48 -22.43
N VAL A 131 -24.25 7.68 -21.78
CA VAL A 131 -25.52 7.93 -22.47
C VAL A 131 -25.63 9.40 -22.85
N SER A 132 -25.54 10.32 -21.88
CA SER A 132 -25.64 11.76 -22.15
C SER A 132 -24.38 12.38 -22.78
N ARG A 133 -23.23 11.69 -22.74
CA ARG A 133 -21.92 12.18 -23.20
C ARG A 133 -21.42 13.42 -22.46
N GLN A 134 -21.78 13.53 -21.19
CA GLN A 134 -21.42 14.66 -20.36
C GLN A 134 -20.78 14.19 -19.05
N TRP A 135 -19.90 15.02 -18.51
CA TRP A 135 -19.43 14.85 -17.14
C TRP A 135 -20.56 15.20 -16.18
N GLN A 136 -20.86 14.27 -15.28
CA GLN A 136 -21.88 14.41 -14.25
C GLN A 136 -21.22 14.32 -12.87
N PRO A 137 -21.60 15.19 -11.91
CA PRO A 137 -21.19 15.02 -10.52
C PRO A 137 -21.82 13.75 -9.94
N LEU A 138 -21.22 13.24 -8.86
CA LEU A 138 -21.89 12.24 -8.05
C LEU A 138 -23.09 12.85 -7.31
N GLY A 139 -24.22 12.15 -7.35
CA GLY A 139 -25.43 12.50 -6.62
C GLY A 139 -25.75 11.49 -5.53
N LEU A 140 -27.04 11.31 -5.25
CA LEU A 140 -27.53 10.28 -4.34
C LEU A 140 -27.28 8.88 -4.92
N ASN A 141 -27.00 7.93 -4.04
CA ASN A 141 -26.79 6.53 -4.37
C ASN A 141 -28.12 5.79 -4.62
N ALA A 142 -28.07 4.47 -4.83
CA ALA A 142 -29.25 3.63 -5.10
C ALA A 142 -30.33 3.68 -4.01
N HIS A 143 -29.94 4.08 -2.80
CA HIS A 143 -30.81 4.18 -1.63
C HIS A 143 -31.33 5.61 -1.41
N GLY A 144 -31.04 6.54 -2.32
CA GLY A 144 -31.41 7.95 -2.15
C GLY A 144 -30.59 8.66 -1.07
N GLN A 145 -29.39 8.18 -0.76
CA GLN A 145 -28.52 8.69 0.30
C GLN A 145 -27.18 9.16 -0.25
N ILE A 146 -26.45 9.98 0.52
CA ILE A 146 -25.03 10.26 0.25
C ILE A 146 -24.24 8.96 0.50
N ASN A 147 -23.21 8.71 -0.31
CA ASN A 147 -22.34 7.56 -0.13
C ASN A 147 -21.76 7.48 1.30
N PRO A 148 -22.15 6.46 2.10
CA PRO A 148 -21.76 6.37 3.51
C PRO A 148 -20.28 5.98 3.71
N LEU A 149 -19.65 5.36 2.70
CA LEU A 149 -18.24 4.97 2.76
C LEU A 149 -17.31 6.12 2.37
N CYS A 150 -17.80 7.04 1.55
CA CYS A 150 -17.04 8.17 1.07
C CYS A 150 -17.96 9.25 0.50
N PRO A 151 -18.29 10.28 1.31
CA PRO A 151 -19.20 11.34 0.90
C PRO A 151 -18.76 11.99 -0.42
N ASN A 152 -19.69 12.07 -1.37
CA ASN A 152 -19.51 12.69 -2.69
C ASN A 152 -18.33 12.13 -3.51
N CYS A 153 -17.96 10.85 -3.30
CA CYS A 153 -16.87 10.23 -4.05
C CYS A 153 -17.23 8.83 -4.56
N THR A 154 -16.49 8.33 -5.56
CA THR A 154 -16.79 7.06 -6.23
C THR A 154 -16.36 5.83 -5.43
N HIS A 155 -15.65 5.97 -4.31
CA HIS A 155 -15.16 4.85 -3.52
C HIS A 155 -16.30 4.03 -2.91
N TRP A 156 -16.28 2.70 -3.09
CA TRP A 156 -17.40 1.84 -2.71
C TRP A 156 -17.01 0.56 -1.99
N ASP A 157 -15.77 0.42 -1.52
CA ASP A 157 -15.33 -0.76 -0.77
C ASP A 157 -14.93 -0.41 0.66
N ILE A 158 -14.70 -1.40 1.51
CA ILE A 158 -14.38 -1.20 2.93
C ILE A 158 -12.97 -0.61 3.12
N LYS A 159 -12.03 -0.95 2.23
CA LYS A 159 -10.67 -0.39 2.22
C LYS A 159 -10.51 0.56 1.07
N ASN A 160 -9.98 1.75 1.26
CA ASN A 160 -9.77 2.69 0.16
C ASN A 160 -8.46 2.43 -0.60
N ALA A 161 -8.18 3.25 -1.62
CA ALA A 161 -6.96 3.15 -2.41
C ALA A 161 -5.67 3.43 -1.59
N VAL A 162 -5.76 4.17 -0.48
CA VAL A 162 -4.63 4.43 0.44
C VAL A 162 -4.15 3.13 1.09
N GLU A 163 -5.08 2.28 1.51
CA GLU A 163 -4.74 1.02 2.19
C GLU A 163 -4.63 -0.19 1.26
N ALA A 164 -5.38 -0.19 0.16
CA ALA A 164 -5.55 -1.36 -0.71
C ALA A 164 -5.04 -1.16 -2.14
N GLY A 165 -4.17 -0.16 -2.35
CA GLY A 165 -3.41 -0.01 -3.60
C GLY A 165 -2.47 -1.20 -3.81
N ALA A 166 -2.74 -1.99 -4.85
CA ALA A 166 -2.04 -3.25 -5.12
C ALA A 166 -1.54 -3.40 -6.57
N TYR A 167 -1.76 -2.36 -7.40
CA TYR A 167 -1.49 -2.40 -8.82
C TYR A 167 -0.01 -2.17 -9.13
N THR A 168 0.60 -3.06 -9.93
CA THR A 168 2.04 -3.04 -10.24
C THR A 168 2.37 -2.88 -11.74
N SER A 169 1.38 -2.60 -12.59
CA SER A 169 1.40 -2.65 -14.07
C SER A 169 1.05 -4.02 -14.69
N ILE A 170 0.21 -4.01 -15.73
CA ILE A 170 -0.11 -5.20 -16.53
C ILE A 170 1.13 -5.77 -17.22
N LEU A 171 2.02 -4.92 -17.72
CA LEU A 171 3.23 -5.39 -18.39
C LEU A 171 4.18 -6.05 -17.37
N ALA A 172 4.34 -5.48 -16.18
CA ALA A 172 5.17 -6.09 -15.14
C ALA A 172 4.61 -7.44 -14.69
N LEU A 173 3.28 -7.54 -14.47
CA LEU A 173 2.61 -8.79 -14.10
C LEU A 173 2.78 -9.88 -15.18
N THR A 174 2.62 -9.52 -16.46
CA THR A 174 2.76 -10.48 -17.56
C THR A 174 4.19 -10.94 -17.78
N LEU A 175 5.18 -10.05 -17.63
CA LEU A 175 6.61 -10.40 -17.67
C LEU A 175 7.01 -11.28 -16.48
N ALA A 176 6.49 -11.00 -15.27
CA ALA A 176 6.71 -11.84 -14.11
C ALA A 176 6.12 -13.25 -14.31
N GLY A 177 4.89 -13.34 -14.82
CA GLY A 177 4.27 -14.61 -15.21
C GLY A 177 5.07 -15.36 -16.28
N TYR A 178 5.57 -14.65 -17.29
CA TYR A 178 6.45 -15.23 -18.31
C TYR A 178 7.73 -15.79 -17.68
N ALA A 179 8.38 -15.06 -16.77
CA ALA A 179 9.61 -15.50 -16.11
C ALA A 179 9.40 -16.84 -15.37
N ILE A 180 8.30 -16.97 -14.62
CA ILE A 180 7.97 -18.18 -13.87
C ILE A 180 7.73 -19.35 -14.81
N VAL A 181 6.89 -19.18 -15.84
CA VAL A 181 6.59 -20.25 -16.82
C VAL A 181 7.83 -20.64 -17.61
N ALA A 182 8.66 -19.66 -17.97
CA ALA A 182 9.92 -19.86 -18.67
C ALA A 182 10.95 -20.63 -17.83
N ALA A 183 11.06 -20.36 -16.53
CA ALA A 183 12.01 -21.04 -15.64
C ALA A 183 11.74 -22.55 -15.52
N VAL A 184 10.46 -22.94 -15.60
CA VAL A 184 10.01 -24.33 -15.60
C VAL A 184 10.21 -24.97 -16.99
N GLY A 185 9.78 -24.30 -18.06
CA GLY A 185 9.68 -24.90 -19.39
C GLY A 185 10.91 -24.79 -20.29
N GLN A 186 11.84 -23.86 -20.05
CA GLN A 186 13.01 -23.65 -20.92
C GLN A 186 14.25 -24.35 -20.36
N THR A 187 15.05 -24.97 -21.22
CA THR A 187 16.32 -25.62 -20.84
C THR A 187 17.51 -24.65 -20.79
N ASN A 188 17.50 -23.60 -21.63
CA ASN A 188 18.64 -22.70 -21.85
C ASN A 188 18.91 -21.70 -20.71
N MET A 189 18.04 -21.63 -19.70
CA MET A 189 18.19 -20.70 -18.59
C MET A 189 19.18 -21.23 -17.55
N THR A 190 20.16 -20.42 -17.16
CA THR A 190 21.17 -20.80 -16.17
C THR A 190 20.52 -21.15 -14.84
N GLN A 191 21.10 -22.10 -14.11
CA GLN A 191 20.55 -22.53 -12.82
C GLN A 191 20.48 -21.38 -11.82
N HIS A 192 21.42 -20.43 -11.89
CA HIS A 192 21.43 -19.23 -11.07
C HIS A 192 20.16 -18.38 -11.26
N VAL A 193 19.80 -18.09 -12.51
CA VAL A 193 18.62 -17.29 -12.84
C VAL A 193 17.34 -18.02 -12.41
N ARG A 194 17.23 -19.32 -12.68
CA ARG A 194 16.05 -20.10 -12.26
C ARG A 194 15.83 -20.04 -10.75
N ARG A 195 16.91 -20.17 -9.97
CA ARG A 195 16.83 -20.09 -8.51
C ARG A 195 16.36 -18.70 -8.06
N LEU A 196 16.85 -17.62 -8.68
CA LEU A 196 16.35 -16.27 -8.40
C LEU A 196 14.85 -16.15 -8.70
N ILE A 197 14.40 -16.64 -9.86
CA ILE A 197 12.97 -16.64 -10.22
C ILE A 197 12.16 -17.41 -9.17
N TYR A 198 12.60 -18.61 -8.76
CA TYR A 198 11.91 -19.37 -7.74
C TYR A 198 11.90 -18.70 -6.37
N THR A 199 13.00 -18.08 -5.95
CA THR A 199 13.06 -17.33 -4.68
C THR A 199 12.02 -16.22 -4.64
N PHE A 200 11.94 -15.39 -5.69
CA PHE A 200 10.95 -14.30 -5.73
C PHE A 200 9.53 -14.77 -6.03
N ALA A 201 9.35 -15.89 -6.75
CA ALA A 201 8.03 -16.51 -6.91
C ALA A 201 7.49 -17.04 -5.59
N VAL A 202 8.34 -17.66 -4.76
CA VAL A 202 7.96 -18.10 -3.40
C VAL A 202 7.64 -16.90 -2.52
N LEU A 203 8.47 -15.84 -2.55
CA LEU A 203 8.19 -14.61 -1.80
C LEU A 203 6.87 -13.97 -2.23
N MET A 204 6.58 -13.93 -3.53
CA MET A 204 5.31 -13.45 -4.08
C MET A 204 4.12 -14.24 -3.53
N ILE A 205 4.20 -15.58 -3.52
CA ILE A 205 3.14 -16.45 -3.00
C ILE A 205 2.95 -16.23 -1.49
N ILE A 206 4.03 -16.22 -0.71
CA ILE A 206 3.98 -15.95 0.74
C ILE A 206 3.34 -14.59 1.00
N SER A 207 3.72 -13.58 0.22
CA SER A 207 3.16 -12.22 0.34
C SER A 207 1.66 -12.23 0.08
N LEU A 208 1.18 -12.91 -0.98
CA LEU A 208 -0.26 -13.03 -1.26
C LEU A 208 -1.01 -13.74 -0.12
N LEU A 209 -0.44 -14.82 0.44
CA LEU A 209 -1.03 -15.52 1.58
C LEU A 209 -1.20 -14.59 2.79
N PHE A 210 -0.26 -13.67 3.01
CA PHE A 210 -0.33 -12.70 4.11
C PHE A 210 -1.26 -11.53 3.80
N ILE A 211 -1.22 -10.97 2.59
CA ILE A 211 -2.06 -9.85 2.16
C ILE A 211 -3.55 -10.14 2.35
N PHE A 212 -3.98 -11.37 2.04
CA PHE A 212 -5.38 -11.81 2.19
C PHE A 212 -5.68 -12.43 3.57
N GLY A 213 -4.76 -12.31 4.54
CA GLY A 213 -4.99 -12.73 5.93
C GLY A 213 -5.30 -14.21 6.05
N THR A 214 -4.62 -15.07 5.28
CA THR A 214 -4.78 -16.52 5.41
C THR A 214 -4.23 -17.02 6.76
N PRO A 215 -4.58 -18.24 7.22
CA PRO A 215 -4.01 -18.80 8.46
C PRO A 215 -2.47 -18.83 8.50
N ALA A 216 -1.79 -18.77 7.34
CA ALA A 216 -0.33 -18.69 7.29
C ALA A 216 0.24 -17.48 8.04
N TYR A 217 -0.51 -16.38 8.16
CA TYR A 217 -0.09 -15.18 8.89
C TYR A 217 0.19 -15.45 10.38
N ALA A 218 -0.31 -16.57 10.93
CA ALA A 218 -0.02 -17.02 12.29
C ALA A 218 1.48 -17.19 12.55
N ILE A 219 2.28 -17.55 11.53
CA ILE A 219 3.74 -17.68 11.65
C ILE A 219 4.37 -16.35 12.09
N LEU A 220 3.88 -15.24 11.54
CA LEU A 220 4.37 -13.91 11.90
C LEU A 220 3.79 -13.46 13.24
N PHE A 221 2.48 -13.58 13.39
CA PHE A 221 1.76 -13.10 14.58
C PHE A 221 2.26 -13.75 15.88
N TYR A 222 2.50 -15.07 15.86
CA TYR A 222 2.96 -15.80 17.06
C TYR A 222 4.48 -16.04 17.09
N GLY A 223 5.13 -16.11 15.93
CA GLY A 223 6.52 -16.57 15.83
C GLY A 223 7.57 -15.46 15.79
N VAL A 224 7.17 -14.21 15.48
CA VAL A 224 8.11 -13.09 15.34
C VAL A 224 7.83 -12.03 16.42
N PRO A 225 8.82 -11.66 17.24
CA PRO A 225 8.65 -10.61 18.25
C PRO A 225 8.10 -9.31 17.65
N PHE A 226 7.22 -8.63 18.38
CA PHE A 226 6.57 -7.35 18.02
C PHE A 226 5.59 -7.40 16.83
N MET A 227 5.55 -8.47 16.04
CA MET A 227 4.58 -8.59 14.92
C MET A 227 3.13 -8.73 15.40
N ASN A 228 2.90 -9.17 16.64
CA ASN A 228 1.57 -9.23 17.26
C ASN A 228 0.95 -7.84 17.51
N GLN A 229 1.76 -6.78 17.47
CA GLN A 229 1.29 -5.38 17.55
C GLN A 229 1.03 -4.77 16.15
N LEU A 230 1.28 -5.51 15.07
CA LEU A 230 1.10 -5.05 13.69
C LEU A 230 -0.21 -5.56 13.10
N HIS A 231 -1.12 -4.62 12.87
CA HIS A 231 -2.52 -4.87 12.54
C HIS A 231 -2.83 -4.72 11.04
N THR A 232 -1.81 -4.79 10.20
CA THR A 232 -1.87 -4.37 8.79
C THR A 232 -1.31 -5.45 7.85
N PRO A 233 -1.87 -6.68 7.85
CA PRO A 233 -1.38 -7.79 7.03
C PRO A 233 -1.33 -7.47 5.52
N PHE A 234 -2.18 -6.56 5.05
CA PHE A 234 -2.19 -6.06 3.67
C PHE A 234 -0.89 -5.34 3.26
N ARG A 235 -0.07 -4.85 4.21
CA ARG A 235 1.24 -4.20 3.93
C ARG A 235 2.30 -5.17 3.38
N TRP A 236 2.06 -6.48 3.42
CA TRP A 236 2.87 -7.44 2.64
C TRP A 236 2.80 -7.22 1.12
N ILE A 237 1.97 -6.28 0.65
CA ILE A 237 2.02 -5.74 -0.70
C ILE A 237 3.40 -5.18 -1.09
N TYR A 238 4.21 -4.72 -0.13
CA TYR A 238 5.60 -4.31 -0.39
C TYR A 238 6.46 -5.46 -0.92
N ALA A 239 6.42 -6.61 -0.24
CA ALA A 239 7.17 -7.81 -0.64
C ALA A 239 6.64 -8.39 -1.96
N PHE A 240 5.33 -8.32 -2.18
CA PHE A 240 4.70 -8.67 -3.45
C PHE A 240 5.21 -7.77 -4.58
N THR A 241 5.19 -6.45 -4.40
CA THR A 241 5.60 -5.46 -5.41
C THR A 241 7.07 -5.62 -5.77
N LEU A 242 7.94 -5.80 -4.77
CA LEU A 242 9.36 -6.12 -5.00
C LEU A 242 9.52 -7.39 -5.83
N SER A 243 8.76 -8.45 -5.50
CA SER A 243 8.82 -9.71 -6.22
C SER A 243 8.39 -9.56 -7.67
N ILE A 244 7.30 -8.83 -7.95
CA ILE A 244 6.86 -8.53 -9.32
C ILE A 244 7.93 -7.73 -10.07
N ALA A 245 8.52 -6.70 -9.46
CA ALA A 245 9.55 -5.90 -10.11
C ALA A 245 10.78 -6.73 -10.51
N VAL A 246 11.29 -7.59 -9.61
CA VAL A 246 12.43 -8.46 -9.90
C VAL A 246 12.07 -9.51 -10.95
N LEU A 247 10.93 -10.19 -10.80
CA LEU A 247 10.48 -11.20 -11.75
C LEU A 247 10.22 -10.62 -13.14
N ALA A 248 9.64 -9.42 -13.22
CA ALA A 248 9.44 -8.71 -14.47
C ALA A 248 10.77 -8.37 -15.15
N GLY A 249 11.76 -7.88 -14.40
CA GLY A 249 13.10 -7.62 -14.91
C GLY A 249 13.80 -8.88 -15.41
N LEU A 250 13.70 -10.00 -14.68
CA LEU A 250 14.24 -11.29 -15.11
C LEU A 250 13.50 -11.85 -16.34
N GLY A 251 12.18 -11.69 -16.39
CA GLY A 251 11.33 -12.07 -17.51
C GLY A 251 11.67 -11.28 -18.78
N LEU A 252 11.86 -9.97 -18.64
CA LEU A 252 12.32 -9.06 -19.69
C LEU A 252 13.70 -9.51 -20.20
N ALA A 253 14.68 -9.69 -19.31
CA ALA A 253 16.04 -10.09 -19.67
C ALA A 253 16.12 -11.44 -20.41
N HIS A 254 15.23 -12.39 -20.09
CA HIS A 254 15.21 -13.73 -20.69
C HIS A 254 14.13 -13.89 -21.77
N LEU A 255 13.46 -12.80 -22.15
CA LEU A 255 12.46 -12.83 -23.20
C LEU A 255 13.12 -13.23 -24.53
N SER A 256 12.67 -14.36 -25.05
CA SER A 256 13.23 -14.97 -26.25
C SER A 256 12.14 -15.53 -27.15
N ARG A 257 12.48 -15.72 -28.44
CA ARG A 257 11.56 -16.25 -29.44
C ARG A 257 11.37 -17.75 -29.21
N ASN A 258 10.34 -18.09 -28.44
CA ASN A 258 9.98 -19.47 -28.15
C ASN A 258 8.45 -19.65 -28.05
N LYS A 259 8.00 -20.91 -27.97
CA LYS A 259 6.58 -21.27 -27.91
C LYS A 259 5.85 -20.59 -26.75
N ILE A 260 6.49 -20.47 -25.58
CA ILE A 260 5.91 -19.79 -24.41
C ILE A 260 5.65 -18.32 -24.73
N SER A 261 6.63 -17.61 -25.30
CA SER A 261 6.46 -16.21 -25.71
C SER A 261 5.35 -16.03 -26.75
N GLN A 262 5.16 -17.02 -27.65
CA GLN A 262 4.10 -17.01 -28.68
C GLN A 262 2.72 -17.14 -28.06
N ILE A 263 2.56 -18.03 -27.08
CA ILE A 263 1.31 -18.17 -26.33
C ILE A 263 0.97 -16.87 -25.61
N PHE A 264 1.92 -16.28 -24.87
CA PHE A 264 1.73 -14.99 -24.22
C PHE A 264 1.36 -13.88 -25.22
N THR A 265 2.06 -13.81 -26.36
CA THR A 265 1.75 -12.85 -27.42
C THR A 265 0.30 -13.00 -27.90
N LEU A 266 -0.11 -14.23 -28.20
CA LEU A 266 -1.42 -14.54 -28.75
C LEU A 266 -2.53 -14.19 -27.75
N LEU A 267 -2.40 -14.65 -26.50
CA LEU A 267 -3.39 -14.40 -25.45
C LEU A 267 -3.54 -12.90 -25.16
N LEU A 268 -2.43 -12.17 -25.03
CA LEU A 268 -2.45 -10.75 -24.73
C LEU A 268 -2.96 -9.91 -25.92
N LEU A 269 -2.57 -10.23 -27.15
CA LEU A 269 -3.07 -9.50 -28.32
C LEU A 269 -4.55 -9.79 -28.58
N ILE A 270 -4.98 -11.04 -28.55
CA ILE A 270 -6.40 -11.39 -28.76
C ILE A 270 -7.24 -10.81 -27.63
N GLY A 271 -6.84 -11.02 -26.37
CA GLY A 271 -7.57 -10.49 -25.22
C GLY A 271 -7.62 -8.97 -25.19
N GLY A 272 -6.50 -8.31 -25.47
CA GLY A 272 -6.41 -6.85 -25.56
C GLY A 272 -7.26 -6.28 -26.69
N VAL A 273 -7.16 -6.83 -27.91
CA VAL A 273 -7.96 -6.37 -29.07
C VAL A 273 -9.44 -6.63 -28.85
N ALA A 274 -9.84 -7.84 -28.43
CA ALA A 274 -11.24 -8.18 -28.19
C ALA A 274 -11.84 -7.28 -27.10
N GLY A 275 -11.10 -7.04 -26.01
CA GLY A 275 -11.52 -6.16 -24.93
C GLY A 275 -11.62 -4.69 -25.35
N LEU A 276 -10.67 -4.20 -26.15
CA LEU A 276 -10.72 -2.84 -26.71
C LEU A 276 -11.89 -2.66 -27.67
N VAL A 277 -12.15 -3.64 -28.55
CA VAL A 277 -13.33 -3.63 -29.44
C VAL A 277 -14.61 -3.62 -28.62
N GLY A 278 -14.69 -4.44 -27.57
CA GLY A 278 -15.82 -4.44 -26.64
C GLY A 278 -16.01 -3.10 -25.93
N ALA A 279 -14.93 -2.50 -25.41
CA ALA A 279 -14.98 -1.19 -24.77
C ALA A 279 -15.40 -0.09 -25.76
N ILE A 280 -14.87 -0.10 -26.99
CA ILE A 280 -15.27 0.84 -28.05
C ILE A 280 -16.76 0.65 -28.42
N ALA A 281 -17.23 -0.60 -28.52
CA ALA A 281 -18.63 -0.90 -28.77
C ALA A 281 -19.54 -0.39 -27.63
N ILE A 282 -19.17 -0.61 -26.36
CA ILE A 282 -19.88 -0.06 -25.20
C ILE A 282 -19.87 1.47 -25.24
N PHE A 283 -18.74 2.07 -25.64
CA PHE A 283 -18.66 3.51 -25.77
C PHE A 283 -19.68 4.01 -26.77
N PHE A 284 -19.77 3.47 -28.00
CA PHE A 284 -20.71 3.98 -29.01
C PHE A 284 -22.16 3.55 -28.79
N TRP A 285 -22.39 2.37 -28.23
CA TRP A 285 -23.71 1.78 -28.00
C TRP A 285 -23.84 1.28 -26.55
N PRO A 286 -23.95 2.17 -25.54
CA PRO A 286 -24.03 1.75 -24.14
C PRO A 286 -25.37 1.07 -23.79
N GLY A 287 -26.46 1.44 -24.47
CA GLY A 287 -27.83 0.97 -24.17
C GLY A 287 -27.96 -0.55 -24.00
N PRO A 288 -27.51 -1.39 -24.95
CA PRO A 288 -27.55 -2.85 -24.83
C PRO A 288 -26.78 -3.43 -23.63
N PHE A 289 -25.79 -2.69 -23.09
CA PHE A 289 -24.95 -3.16 -21.97
C PHE A 289 -25.44 -2.66 -20.61
N ILE A 290 -26.35 -1.68 -20.56
CA ILE A 290 -26.93 -1.18 -19.31
C ILE A 290 -27.65 -2.29 -18.53
N PRO A 291 -28.49 -3.16 -19.13
CA PRO A 291 -29.13 -4.25 -18.38
C PRO A 291 -28.12 -5.23 -17.76
N LEU A 292 -27.02 -5.51 -18.46
CA LEU A 292 -25.94 -6.35 -17.92
C LEU A 292 -25.24 -5.66 -16.75
N SER A 293 -24.98 -4.35 -16.88
CA SER A 293 -24.41 -3.56 -15.80
C SER A 293 -25.33 -3.50 -14.59
N GLN A 294 -26.63 -3.29 -14.80
CA GLN A 294 -27.66 -3.30 -13.76
C GLN A 294 -27.69 -4.66 -13.04
N PHE A 295 -27.64 -5.77 -13.78
CA PHE A 295 -27.59 -7.11 -13.21
C PHE A 295 -26.40 -7.33 -12.26
N VAL A 296 -25.22 -6.80 -12.60
CA VAL A 296 -24.02 -6.88 -11.75
C VAL A 296 -24.15 -5.94 -10.56
N PHE A 297 -24.61 -4.72 -10.80
CA PHE A 297 -24.84 -3.68 -9.79
C PHE A 297 -25.83 -4.13 -8.71
N ASP A 298 -26.94 -4.75 -9.11
CA ASP A 298 -27.98 -5.27 -8.20
C ASP A 298 -27.48 -6.37 -7.25
N ARG A 299 -26.36 -7.03 -7.59
CA ARG A 299 -25.71 -8.06 -6.77
C ARG A 299 -24.60 -7.51 -5.89
N SER A 300 -24.30 -6.22 -5.97
CA SER A 300 -23.24 -5.58 -5.21
C SER A 300 -23.83 -4.49 -4.31
N GLY A 301 -24.21 -4.87 -3.09
CA GLY A 301 -24.64 -3.89 -2.07
C GLY A 301 -23.57 -2.84 -1.76
N LEU A 302 -22.29 -3.18 -1.95
CA LEU A 302 -21.19 -2.23 -1.83
C LEU A 302 -21.21 -1.18 -2.96
N ALA A 303 -21.43 -1.57 -4.22
CA ALA A 303 -21.51 -0.62 -5.32
C ALA A 303 -22.75 0.29 -5.23
N GLN A 304 -23.86 -0.24 -4.71
CA GLN A 304 -25.09 0.52 -4.45
C GLN A 304 -24.90 1.66 -3.44
N ASN A 305 -23.83 1.63 -2.63
CA ASN A 305 -23.49 2.74 -1.74
C ASN A 305 -22.94 3.95 -2.48
N ALA A 306 -22.33 3.79 -3.66
CA ALA A 306 -21.67 4.89 -4.37
C ALA A 306 -22.37 5.34 -5.66
N PHE A 307 -23.12 4.46 -6.31
CA PHE A 307 -23.80 4.78 -7.58
C PHE A 307 -25.32 4.60 -7.43
N ALA A 308 -26.07 5.34 -8.23
CA ALA A 308 -27.53 5.33 -8.28
C ALA A 308 -28.07 4.08 -9.01
N ASP A 309 -27.43 3.70 -10.11
CA ASP A 309 -27.91 2.63 -10.99
C ASP A 309 -26.78 1.97 -11.82
N GLY A 310 -27.18 0.99 -12.62
CA GLY A 310 -26.30 0.28 -13.54
C GLY A 310 -25.74 1.15 -14.67
N GLN A 311 -26.41 2.23 -15.11
CA GLN A 311 -25.88 3.13 -16.13
C GLN A 311 -24.70 3.93 -15.56
N GLN A 312 -24.86 4.49 -14.36
CA GLN A 312 -23.80 5.21 -13.68
C GLN A 312 -22.62 4.27 -13.36
N PHE A 313 -22.89 3.07 -12.86
CA PHE A 313 -21.85 2.06 -12.62
C PHE A 313 -21.11 1.70 -13.91
N LEU A 314 -21.82 1.46 -15.02
CA LEU A 314 -21.21 1.17 -16.33
C LEU A 314 -20.30 2.31 -16.78
N SER A 315 -20.81 3.54 -16.67
CA SER A 315 -20.10 4.76 -17.08
C SER A 315 -18.81 4.97 -16.28
N TYR A 316 -18.85 4.68 -14.97
CA TYR A 316 -17.66 4.73 -14.13
C TYR A 316 -16.65 3.60 -14.43
N GLN A 317 -17.13 2.38 -14.70
CA GLN A 317 -16.25 1.23 -14.95
C GLN A 317 -15.65 1.22 -16.35
N TRP A 318 -16.31 1.81 -17.33
CA TRP A 318 -15.86 1.85 -18.72
C TRP A 318 -14.41 2.35 -18.90
N PRO A 319 -13.99 3.52 -18.38
CA PRO A 319 -12.61 3.97 -18.55
C PRO A 319 -11.62 3.05 -17.85
N ASN A 320 -12.00 2.40 -16.74
CA ASN A 320 -11.16 1.42 -16.04
C ASN A 320 -10.94 0.16 -16.88
N MET A 321 -12.00 -0.36 -17.51
CA MET A 321 -11.92 -1.51 -18.42
C MET A 321 -11.12 -1.16 -19.68
N PHE A 322 -11.36 0.01 -20.26
CA PHE A 322 -10.63 0.47 -21.43
C PHE A 322 -9.12 0.56 -21.16
N LYS A 323 -8.72 1.21 -20.06
CA LYS A 323 -7.31 1.29 -19.62
C LYS A 323 -6.71 -0.11 -19.43
N PHE A 324 -7.41 -1.01 -18.74
CA PHE A 324 -6.96 -2.39 -18.55
C PHE A 324 -6.69 -3.10 -19.89
N PHE A 325 -7.66 -3.11 -20.81
CA PHE A 325 -7.49 -3.78 -22.10
C PHE A 325 -6.46 -3.11 -23.00
N LEU A 326 -6.30 -1.78 -22.89
CA LEU A 326 -5.22 -1.05 -23.56
C LEU A 326 -3.85 -1.55 -23.08
N PHE A 327 -3.62 -1.68 -21.78
CA PHE A 327 -2.34 -2.15 -21.27
C PHE A 327 -2.11 -3.65 -21.47
N VAL A 328 -3.17 -4.47 -21.52
CA VAL A 328 -3.10 -5.87 -21.99
C VAL A 328 -2.66 -5.91 -23.46
N PHE A 329 -3.25 -5.09 -24.31
CA PHE A 329 -2.85 -4.97 -25.72
C PHE A 329 -1.40 -4.50 -25.87
N LEU A 330 -0.99 -3.45 -25.16
CA LEU A 330 0.38 -2.93 -25.20
C LEU A 330 1.40 -3.96 -24.71
N ALA A 331 1.07 -4.75 -23.68
CA ALA A 331 1.89 -5.88 -23.26
C ALA A 331 2.01 -6.92 -24.38
N GLY A 332 0.90 -7.32 -25.01
CA GLY A 332 0.91 -8.24 -26.17
C GLY A 332 1.73 -7.69 -27.35
N LEU A 333 1.62 -6.39 -27.62
CA LEU A 333 2.37 -5.70 -28.66
C LEU A 333 3.88 -5.73 -28.38
N LEU A 334 4.31 -5.50 -27.13
CA LEU A 334 5.71 -5.64 -26.76
C LEU A 334 6.22 -7.07 -26.99
N PHE A 335 5.48 -8.09 -26.52
CA PHE A 335 5.84 -9.50 -26.73
C PHE A 335 5.94 -9.86 -28.23
N TRP A 336 5.10 -9.26 -29.07
CA TRP A 336 5.18 -9.39 -30.52
C TRP A 336 6.38 -8.65 -31.12
N LEU A 337 6.61 -7.40 -30.71
CA LEU A 337 7.66 -6.52 -31.22
C LEU A 337 9.06 -7.03 -30.87
N VAL A 338 9.23 -7.77 -29.78
CA VAL A 338 10.51 -8.43 -29.45
C VAL A 338 10.95 -9.42 -30.55
N ARG A 339 10.01 -9.84 -31.43
CA ARG A 339 10.33 -10.62 -32.64
C ARG A 339 10.81 -9.79 -33.83
N ARG A 340 10.67 -8.47 -33.79
CA ARG A 340 10.87 -7.57 -34.94
C ARG A 340 11.94 -6.51 -34.64
N LEU A 341 12.06 -6.08 -33.39
CA LEU A 341 12.96 -5.02 -32.95
C LEU A 341 14.28 -5.58 -32.40
N PRO A 342 15.39 -4.82 -32.52
CA PRO A 342 16.67 -5.17 -31.94
C PRO A 342 16.66 -5.08 -30.41
N ARG A 343 17.59 -5.81 -29.77
CA ARG A 343 17.61 -6.00 -28.30
C ARG A 343 17.81 -4.74 -27.46
N HIS A 344 18.31 -3.66 -28.03
CA HIS A 344 18.53 -2.41 -27.33
C HIS A 344 17.28 -1.52 -27.25
N ILE A 345 16.22 -1.78 -28.03
CA ILE A 345 15.03 -0.90 -28.12
C ILE A 345 13.92 -1.32 -27.15
N TRP A 346 13.56 -2.60 -27.15
CA TRP A 346 12.39 -3.07 -26.40
C TRP A 346 12.51 -2.97 -24.87
N PRO A 347 13.70 -2.98 -24.21
CA PRO A 347 13.77 -2.70 -22.78
C PRO A 347 13.32 -1.26 -22.44
N SER A 348 13.74 -0.28 -23.24
CA SER A 348 13.31 1.12 -23.07
C SER A 348 11.80 1.26 -23.30
N LEU A 349 11.25 0.58 -24.31
CA LEU A 349 9.81 0.56 -24.55
C LEU A 349 9.05 -0.06 -23.37
N ALA A 350 9.57 -1.13 -22.77
CA ALA A 350 8.97 -1.74 -21.59
C ALA A 350 8.93 -0.77 -20.40
N VAL A 351 10.02 -0.04 -20.15
CA VAL A 351 10.06 0.99 -19.09
C VAL A 351 9.04 2.09 -19.36
N VAL A 352 8.94 2.57 -20.59
CA VAL A 352 7.94 3.60 -20.97
C VAL A 352 6.52 3.09 -20.76
N ILE A 353 6.20 1.86 -21.18
CA ILE A 353 4.87 1.28 -20.99
C ILE A 353 4.54 1.16 -19.49
N VAL A 354 5.45 0.61 -18.67
CA VAL A 354 5.24 0.51 -17.22
C VAL A 354 5.07 1.89 -16.58
N ALA A 355 5.88 2.87 -16.97
CA ALA A 355 5.79 4.23 -16.43
C ALA A 355 4.45 4.90 -16.78
N LEU A 356 4.01 4.83 -18.03
CA LEU A 356 2.72 5.36 -18.47
C LEU A 356 1.56 4.66 -17.77
N ASP A 357 1.64 3.34 -17.61
CA ASP A 357 0.63 2.53 -16.92
C ASP A 357 0.45 2.97 -15.46
N LEU A 358 1.54 3.03 -14.70
CA LEU A 358 1.52 3.44 -13.30
C LEU A 358 1.11 4.91 -13.13
N LEU A 359 1.52 5.79 -14.05
CA LEU A 359 1.12 7.20 -14.05
C LEU A 359 -0.39 7.33 -14.32
N ILE A 360 -0.92 6.73 -15.38
CA ILE A 360 -2.34 6.79 -15.74
C ILE A 360 -3.24 6.16 -14.68
N ALA A 361 -2.72 5.17 -13.94
CA ALA A 361 -3.42 4.53 -12.83
C ALA A 361 -3.63 5.43 -11.61
N ASN A 362 -2.74 6.41 -11.36
CA ASN A 362 -2.69 7.14 -10.09
C ASN A 362 -2.54 8.67 -10.22
N ALA A 363 -2.44 9.23 -11.43
CA ALA A 363 -2.18 10.66 -11.64
C ALA A 363 -3.28 11.58 -11.06
N ASP A 364 -4.51 11.06 -10.96
CA ASP A 364 -5.67 11.74 -10.40
C ASP A 364 -5.82 11.57 -8.88
N PHE A 365 -4.97 10.76 -8.23
CA PHE A 365 -5.10 10.45 -6.82
C PHE A 365 -4.57 11.55 -5.89
N ASN A 366 -3.43 12.17 -6.23
CA ASN A 366 -2.83 13.25 -5.45
C ASN A 366 -3.19 14.61 -6.08
N PRO A 367 -4.21 15.33 -5.57
CA PRO A 367 -4.52 16.66 -6.08
C PRO A 367 -3.38 17.63 -5.76
N ALA A 368 -3.11 18.55 -6.68
CA ALA A 368 -2.32 19.74 -6.39
C ALA A 368 -3.25 20.80 -5.80
N THR A 369 -2.97 21.23 -4.57
CA THR A 369 -3.70 22.32 -3.90
C THR A 369 -2.83 23.57 -3.87
N ASP A 370 -3.44 24.75 -3.95
CA ASP A 370 -2.75 26.03 -3.71
C ASP A 370 -2.08 25.99 -2.33
N PRO A 371 -0.77 26.25 -2.20
CA PRO A 371 -0.10 26.31 -0.90
C PRO A 371 -0.44 27.60 -0.12
N GLY A 372 -1.05 28.61 -0.73
CA GLY A 372 -1.38 29.89 -0.09
C GLY A 372 -2.09 29.80 1.27
N PRO A 373 -3.01 28.86 1.53
CA PRO A 373 -3.59 28.66 2.85
C PRO A 373 -2.59 28.32 3.97
N LEU A 374 -1.39 27.82 3.64
CA LEU A 374 -0.32 27.55 4.63
C LEU A 374 0.34 28.83 5.15
N ASP A 375 0.25 29.94 4.41
CA ASP A 375 0.80 31.24 4.82
C ASP A 375 -0.20 32.04 5.69
N PHE A 376 -1.44 31.57 5.80
CA PHE A 376 -2.47 32.20 6.60
C PHE A 376 -2.49 31.63 8.01
N THR A 377 -2.15 32.45 9.01
CA THR A 377 -2.38 32.11 10.42
C THR A 377 -3.74 32.66 10.86
N PRO A 378 -4.72 31.80 11.22
CA PRO A 378 -6.02 32.25 11.72
C PRO A 378 -5.87 33.07 13.01
N PRO A 379 -6.74 34.07 13.27
CA PRO A 379 -6.70 34.85 14.51
C PRO A 379 -6.77 34.01 15.79
N ALA A 380 -7.52 32.90 15.77
CA ALA A 380 -7.58 31.95 16.89
C ALA A 380 -6.23 31.28 17.15
N VAL A 381 -5.51 30.89 16.09
CA VAL A 381 -4.16 30.30 16.19
C VAL A 381 -3.16 31.34 16.68
N ALA A 382 -3.24 32.58 16.18
CA ALA A 382 -2.40 33.68 16.66
C ALA A 382 -2.62 33.94 18.17
N TRP A 383 -3.86 33.88 18.64
CA TRP A 383 -4.20 33.99 20.06
C TRP A 383 -3.60 32.83 20.89
N LEU A 384 -3.75 31.58 20.43
CA LEU A 384 -3.17 30.41 21.10
C LEU A 384 -1.63 30.52 21.21
N LYS A 385 -0.96 30.98 20.15
CA LYS A 385 0.49 31.22 20.16
C LYS A 385 0.87 32.29 21.17
N ALA A 386 0.06 33.34 21.34
CA ALA A 386 0.29 34.36 22.36
C ALA A 386 0.13 33.80 23.79
N GLN A 387 -0.87 32.93 24.04
CA GLN A 387 -1.01 32.25 25.34
C GLN A 387 0.19 31.37 25.63
N GLN A 388 0.60 30.51 24.70
CA GLN A 388 1.77 29.64 24.86
C GLN A 388 3.08 30.41 25.03
N ALA A 389 3.21 31.60 24.43
CA ALA A 389 4.38 32.45 24.65
C ALA A 389 4.43 33.03 26.07
N SER A 390 3.28 33.19 26.73
CA SER A 390 3.19 33.67 28.12
C SER A 390 3.38 32.58 29.17
N ASP A 391 3.07 31.33 28.81
CA ASP A 391 3.17 30.17 29.70
C ASP A 391 3.77 28.95 28.97
N PRO A 392 4.99 28.50 29.34
CA PRO A 392 5.63 27.34 28.73
C PRO A 392 4.90 26.01 28.98
N TYR A 393 3.99 25.96 29.97
CA TYR A 393 3.20 24.78 30.29
C TYR A 393 1.87 24.75 29.55
N PHE A 394 1.43 25.86 28.96
CA PHE A 394 0.18 25.93 28.18
C PHE A 394 0.08 24.79 27.15
N ARG A 395 -1.00 24.01 27.25
CA ARG A 395 -1.38 22.99 26.27
C ARG A 395 -2.80 23.20 25.80
N ILE A 396 -3.12 22.62 24.65
CA ILE A 396 -4.48 22.62 24.11
C ILE A 396 -5.06 21.23 24.04
N THR A 397 -6.38 21.15 24.17
CA THR A 397 -7.24 20.06 23.69
C THR A 397 -8.42 20.69 22.96
N SER A 398 -9.17 19.93 22.16
CA SER A 398 -10.41 20.42 21.54
C SER A 398 -11.65 19.87 22.25
N PHE A 399 -12.73 20.63 22.14
CA PHE A 399 -14.08 20.19 22.48
C PHE A 399 -14.86 20.02 21.17
N GLU A 400 -15.22 18.78 20.85
CA GLU A 400 -15.80 18.41 19.56
C GLU A 400 -17.22 17.87 19.71
N GLY A 401 -18.11 18.29 18.81
CA GLY A 401 -19.44 17.73 18.66
C GLY A 401 -19.53 16.80 17.45
N GLU A 402 -20.69 16.16 17.27
CA GLU A 402 -20.91 15.05 16.33
C GLU A 402 -20.45 15.29 14.88
N ASN A 403 -20.34 16.56 14.43
CA ASN A 403 -19.92 16.93 13.07
C ASN A 403 -18.85 18.04 13.00
N ASN A 404 -18.10 18.29 14.07
CA ASN A 404 -17.10 19.37 14.08
C ASN A 404 -15.72 18.87 14.52
N LYS A 405 -14.77 18.84 13.59
CA LYS A 405 -13.37 18.51 13.87
C LYS A 405 -12.56 19.79 13.99
N ILE A 406 -12.48 20.32 15.20
CA ILE A 406 -11.74 21.55 15.48
C ILE A 406 -10.28 21.17 15.75
N PHE A 407 -9.39 21.63 14.88
CA PHE A 407 -7.94 21.50 15.05
C PHE A 407 -7.56 20.05 15.32
N ASP A 408 -7.75 19.18 14.32
CA ASP A 408 -7.55 17.72 14.41
C ASP A 408 -6.20 17.37 15.04
N ALA A 409 -6.12 16.25 15.76
CA ALA A 409 -4.90 15.81 16.41
C ALA A 409 -3.69 15.83 15.45
N ASN A 410 -2.53 16.25 15.95
CA ASN A 410 -1.28 16.51 15.22
C ASN A 410 -1.27 17.76 14.32
N THR A 411 -2.40 18.28 13.85
CA THR A 411 -2.42 19.53 13.05
C THR A 411 -1.84 20.75 13.78
N PRO A 412 -1.92 20.89 15.12
CA PRO A 412 -1.29 22.01 15.82
C PRO A 412 0.23 22.03 15.75
N MET A 413 0.86 20.89 15.40
CA MET A 413 2.32 20.79 15.30
C MET A 413 2.88 21.70 14.21
N ASP A 414 2.14 21.93 13.12
CA ASP A 414 2.54 22.84 12.04
C ASP A 414 2.72 24.28 12.55
N GLU A 415 1.93 24.67 13.55
CA GLU A 415 1.98 25.98 14.20
C GLU A 415 2.84 26.00 15.47
N ARG A 416 3.49 24.87 15.79
CA ARG A 416 4.27 24.64 17.02
C ARG A 416 3.46 24.87 18.30
N ILE A 417 2.17 24.57 18.26
CA ILE A 417 1.30 24.60 19.43
C ILE A 417 1.32 23.21 20.08
N PHE A 418 1.48 23.16 21.40
CA PHE A 418 1.56 21.92 22.14
C PHE A 418 0.16 21.37 22.44
N ASP A 419 -0.15 20.19 21.89
CA ASP A 419 -1.43 19.49 22.01
C ASP A 419 -1.28 18.28 22.94
N VAL A 420 -2.24 18.08 23.86
CA VAL A 420 -2.27 16.89 24.73
C VAL A 420 -2.87 15.67 24.03
N ARG A 421 -3.54 15.90 22.89
CA ARG A 421 -4.04 14.86 21.99
C ARG A 421 -2.94 14.45 21.02
N GLY A 422 -3.19 13.39 20.27
CA GLY A 422 -2.28 12.97 19.21
C GLY A 422 -2.79 11.75 18.47
N TYR A 423 -2.33 11.61 17.23
CA TYR A 423 -2.46 10.40 16.44
C TYR A 423 -1.09 9.76 16.29
N ASP A 424 -0.85 8.65 17.00
CA ASP A 424 0.40 7.90 16.93
C ASP A 424 0.16 6.40 17.19
N SER A 425 0.88 5.55 16.46
CA SER A 425 0.87 4.09 16.64
C SER A 425 1.51 3.62 17.95
N VAL A 426 2.22 4.50 18.64
CA VAL A 426 2.89 4.24 19.92
C VAL A 426 2.36 5.23 20.95
N ILE A 427 1.42 4.76 21.78
CA ILE A 427 0.86 5.56 22.87
C ILE A 427 1.22 4.85 24.18
N ALA A 428 1.87 5.57 25.08
CA ALA A 428 2.16 5.05 26.41
C ALA A 428 0.85 4.68 27.11
N LYS A 429 0.74 3.42 27.55
CA LYS A 429 -0.46 2.90 28.22
C LYS A 429 -0.84 3.75 29.44
N GLN A 430 0.15 4.21 30.21
CA GLN A 430 -0.07 5.09 31.35
C GLN A 430 -0.77 6.40 30.95
N TYR A 431 -0.37 7.00 29.82
CA TYR A 431 -0.96 8.24 29.33
C TYR A 431 -2.39 8.00 28.82
N LEU A 432 -2.61 6.90 28.09
CA LEU A 432 -3.95 6.49 27.69
C LEU A 432 -4.85 6.27 28.91
N ASP A 433 -4.39 5.51 29.91
CA ASP A 433 -5.13 5.24 31.14
C ASP A 433 -5.49 6.56 31.85
N PHE A 434 -4.57 7.53 31.90
CA PHE A 434 -4.83 8.86 32.45
C PHE A 434 -5.92 9.60 31.67
N MET A 435 -5.81 9.66 30.34
CA MET A 435 -6.82 10.32 29.50
C MET A 435 -8.21 9.67 29.63
N GLN A 436 -8.26 8.35 29.83
CA GLN A 436 -9.51 7.62 30.07
C GLN A 436 -10.16 7.93 31.43
N LEU A 437 -9.42 8.47 32.40
CA LEU A 437 -10.01 8.99 33.65
C LEU A 437 -10.74 10.32 33.44
N ILE A 438 -10.34 11.11 32.44
CA ILE A 438 -11.03 12.35 32.06
C ILE A 438 -12.28 11.99 31.25
N GLN A 439 -12.11 11.16 30.22
CA GLN A 439 -13.20 10.71 29.37
C GLN A 439 -12.91 9.35 28.75
N THR A 440 -13.78 8.39 28.99
CA THR A 440 -13.74 7.09 28.33
C THR A 440 -14.22 7.20 26.89
N ASN A 441 -13.34 6.95 25.92
CA ASN A 441 -13.69 6.86 24.50
C ASN A 441 -12.98 5.69 23.80
N GLY A 442 -13.38 5.39 22.56
CA GLY A 442 -12.84 4.31 21.74
C GLY A 442 -11.73 4.71 20.76
N ASP A 443 -11.33 5.99 20.72
CA ASP A 443 -10.43 6.54 19.70
C ASP A 443 -9.03 5.90 19.71
N TRP A 444 -8.62 5.39 20.86
CA TRP A 444 -7.34 4.69 21.01
C TRP A 444 -7.27 3.40 20.17
N LEU A 445 -8.40 2.75 19.86
CA LEU A 445 -8.45 1.64 18.90
C LEU A 445 -8.00 2.08 17.49
N HIS A 446 -8.12 3.38 17.21
CA HIS A 446 -7.67 4.03 15.99
C HIS A 446 -6.37 4.81 16.18
N ASN A 447 -5.61 4.54 17.25
CA ASN A 447 -4.31 5.14 17.55
C ASN A 447 -4.38 6.64 17.81
N ARG A 448 -5.49 7.09 18.40
CA ARG A 448 -5.74 8.49 18.70
C ARG A 448 -6.01 8.66 20.18
N ILE A 449 -5.31 9.60 20.80
CA ILE A 449 -5.82 10.27 22.00
C ILE A 449 -6.81 11.32 21.50
N GLY A 450 -8.09 11.07 21.74
CA GLY A 450 -9.20 11.85 21.20
C GLY A 450 -9.43 13.19 21.91
N PRO A 451 -10.29 14.05 21.33
CA PRO A 451 -10.77 15.27 21.96
C PRO A 451 -11.71 14.97 23.14
N VAL A 452 -12.11 16.03 23.84
CA VAL A 452 -13.28 15.97 24.73
C VAL A 452 -14.52 16.11 23.85
N TYR A 453 -15.42 15.14 23.93
CA TYR A 453 -16.65 15.11 23.13
C TYR A 453 -17.81 15.75 23.90
N ASP A 454 -18.72 16.40 23.18
CA ASP A 454 -19.93 17.02 23.74
C ASP A 454 -20.85 16.05 24.49
N THR A 455 -20.92 14.80 24.03
CA THR A 455 -21.58 13.69 24.72
C THR A 455 -21.07 13.46 26.15
N TRP A 456 -19.88 13.97 26.46
CA TRP A 456 -19.23 13.91 27.77
C TRP A 456 -18.84 15.30 28.28
N ALA A 457 -19.69 16.31 28.08
CA ALA A 457 -19.42 17.68 28.48
C ALA A 457 -18.93 17.85 29.94
N GLY A 458 -19.35 16.98 30.87
CA GLY A 458 -18.87 16.98 32.27
C GLY A 458 -17.37 16.67 32.43
N ALA A 459 -16.70 16.14 31.41
CA ALA A 459 -15.24 15.97 31.41
C ALA A 459 -14.50 17.32 31.44
N LEU A 460 -15.13 18.42 31.02
CA LEU A 460 -14.58 19.78 31.12
C LEU A 460 -14.45 20.26 32.58
N ASP A 461 -15.24 19.71 33.50
CA ASP A 461 -15.16 20.03 34.93
C ASP A 461 -14.10 19.18 35.66
N SER A 462 -13.39 18.31 34.94
CA SER A 462 -12.36 17.44 35.53
C SER A 462 -11.11 18.23 35.87
N ALA A 463 -10.76 18.28 37.16
CA ALA A 463 -9.49 18.85 37.63
C ALA A 463 -8.25 18.13 37.07
N LEU A 464 -8.41 16.95 36.46
CA LEU A 464 -7.32 16.26 35.78
C LEU A 464 -6.90 16.97 34.49
N LEU A 465 -7.76 17.79 33.87
CA LEU A 465 -7.39 18.61 32.72
C LEU A 465 -6.31 19.64 33.10
N ASP A 466 -6.38 20.21 34.30
CA ASP A 466 -5.39 21.17 34.81
C ASP A 466 -4.00 20.55 35.00
N LEU A 467 -3.89 19.22 35.07
CA LEU A 467 -2.61 18.51 35.23
C LEU A 467 -1.90 18.26 33.89
N LEU A 468 -2.54 18.53 32.76
CA LEU A 468 -2.00 18.28 31.42
C LEU A 468 -1.05 19.38 30.93
N GLY A 469 -1.04 20.54 31.60
CA GLY A 469 -0.11 21.64 31.33
C GLY A 469 -0.73 23.01 31.56
#